data_AF-A0A7S3BH47-F1
#
_entry.id   AF-A0A7S3BH47-F1
#
_cell.length_a   1.000
_cell.length_b   1.000
_cell.length_c   1.000
_cell.angle_alpha   90.00
_cell.angle_beta   90.00
_cell.angle_gamma   90.00
#
_symmetry.space_group_name_H-M   'P 1'
#
loop_
_entity.id
_entity.type
_entity.pdbx_description
1 polymer ?
#
loop_
_entity_poly.entity_id
_entity_poly.type
_entity_poly.pdbx_seq_one_letter_code
_entity_poly.pdbx_strand_id
1 'polypeptide(L)'
;RREKEEAEAAAKKAEEDKAAAEAASKKVASASAKKDKEKRRKEQQKNRKKLREFCGAVGSFDVEGSESLTSGLEAEKLKELVDGLEAAEEAAREEMLCAALKELDLEAATRMEARKQREATAQEEQAAARVAEARASSARLADWSEAELKALKKGLVTFPAGARHRWESIANVVQTRTAEEVTALVKQCPGLLVGKVEDAFSKFLADRKAPKGVAAEG
;
A
#
# COMPACT_ATOMS: atom_id res chain seq x y z
N ARG A 1 33.34 -0.77 48.51
CA ARG A 1 32.02 -1.46 48.55
C ARG A 1 30.91 -0.49 48.91
N ARG A 2 30.99 0.21 50.05
CA ARG A 2 30.02 1.25 50.47
C ARG A 2 29.89 2.44 49.48
N GLU A 3 31.00 3.01 49.01
CA GLU A 3 30.95 4.11 48.01
C GLU A 3 30.32 3.68 46.67
N LYS A 4 30.47 2.40 46.29
CA LYS A 4 29.86 1.85 45.08
C LYS A 4 28.35 1.64 45.26
N GLU A 5 27.91 1.22 46.45
CA GLU A 5 26.49 1.09 46.81
C GLU A 5 25.80 2.46 46.92
N GLU A 6 26.50 3.48 47.45
CA GLU A 6 25.98 4.84 47.56
C GLU A 6 25.86 5.53 46.19
N ALA A 7 26.86 5.35 45.31
CA ALA A 7 26.79 5.83 43.93
C ALA A 7 25.68 5.15 43.11
N GLU A 8 25.46 3.85 43.31
CA GLU A 8 24.38 3.11 42.65
C GLU A 8 23.00 3.54 43.16
N ALA A 9 22.85 3.77 44.46
CA ALA A 9 21.60 4.29 45.05
C ALA A 9 21.31 5.73 44.58
N ALA A 10 22.33 6.59 44.49
CA ALA A 10 22.19 7.94 43.96
C ALA A 10 21.82 7.94 42.46
N ALA A 11 22.40 7.03 41.67
CA ALA A 11 22.07 6.88 40.26
C ALA A 11 20.62 6.39 40.05
N LYS A 12 20.17 5.40 40.83
CA LYS A 12 18.78 4.91 40.78
C LYS A 12 17.78 5.99 41.18
N LYS A 13 18.07 6.77 42.23
CA LYS A 13 17.21 7.88 42.63
C LYS A 13 17.14 8.99 41.58
N ALA A 14 18.27 9.33 40.96
CA ALA A 14 18.31 10.32 39.88
C ALA A 14 17.58 9.84 38.62
N GLU A 15 17.63 8.54 38.31
CA GLU A 15 16.86 7.94 37.21
C GLU A 15 15.36 7.96 37.51
N GLU A 16 14.94 7.61 38.73
CA GLU A 16 13.54 7.61 39.16
C GLU A 16 12.96 9.03 39.20
N ASP A 17 13.70 10.02 39.73
CA ASP A 17 13.31 11.43 39.73
C ASP A 17 13.20 11.98 38.29
N LYS A 18 14.12 11.58 37.39
CA LYS A 18 14.06 11.94 35.97
C LYS A 18 12.87 11.30 35.26
N ALA A 19 12.59 10.02 35.53
CA ALA A 19 11.43 9.32 34.99
C ALA A 19 10.10 9.92 35.49
N ALA A 20 10.04 10.30 36.77
CA ALA A 20 8.88 10.98 37.35
C ALA A 20 8.66 12.38 36.75
N ALA A 21 9.72 13.15 36.55
CA ALA A 21 9.67 14.46 35.89
C ALA A 21 9.21 14.35 34.42
N GLU A 22 9.71 13.36 33.68
CA GLU A 22 9.31 13.11 32.28
C GLU A 22 7.85 12.66 32.18
N ALA A 23 7.39 11.79 33.09
CA ALA A 23 6.00 11.35 33.15
C ALA A 23 5.04 12.49 33.50
N ALA A 24 5.42 13.37 34.43
CA ALA A 24 4.66 14.56 34.78
C ALA A 24 4.57 15.54 33.59
N SER A 25 5.70 15.81 32.92
CA SER A 25 5.78 16.65 31.73
C SER A 25 4.91 16.10 30.58
N LYS A 26 5.00 14.79 30.29
CA LYS A 26 4.14 14.12 29.30
C LYS A 26 2.65 14.21 29.64
N LYS A 27 2.27 14.08 30.91
CA LYS A 27 0.87 14.23 31.34
C LYS A 27 0.35 15.65 31.12
N VAL A 28 1.12 16.67 31.53
CA VAL A 28 0.76 18.10 31.32
C VAL A 28 0.69 18.44 29.83
N ALA A 29 1.66 18.00 29.03
CA ALA A 29 1.65 18.19 27.58
C ALA A 29 0.44 17.51 26.92
N SER A 30 0.10 16.28 27.33
CA SER A 30 -1.08 15.58 26.80
C SER A 30 -2.39 16.25 27.19
N ALA A 31 -2.48 16.82 28.39
CA ALA A 31 -3.67 17.52 28.87
C ALA A 31 -3.85 18.86 28.14
N SER A 32 -2.77 19.62 27.93
CA SER A 32 -2.79 20.83 27.11
C SER A 32 -3.19 20.51 25.67
N ALA A 33 -2.56 19.51 25.04
CA ALA A 33 -2.86 19.12 23.67
C ALA A 33 -4.33 18.67 23.49
N LYS A 34 -4.91 17.97 24.50
CA LYS A 34 -6.33 17.61 24.49
C LYS A 34 -7.23 18.86 24.57
N LYS A 35 -6.90 19.80 25.45
CA LYS A 35 -7.63 21.08 25.60
C LYS A 35 -7.55 21.92 24.32
N ASP A 36 -6.37 22.01 23.71
CA ASP A 36 -6.14 22.77 22.48
C ASP A 36 -6.86 22.13 21.29
N LYS A 37 -6.85 20.79 21.18
CA LYS A 37 -7.63 20.06 20.17
C LYS A 37 -9.13 20.28 20.32
N GLU A 38 -9.64 20.27 21.55
CA GLU A 38 -11.05 20.55 21.83
C GLU A 38 -11.42 21.99 21.49
N LYS A 39 -10.59 22.97 21.86
CA LYS A 39 -10.77 24.37 21.51
C LYS A 39 -10.80 24.57 19.99
N ARG A 40 -9.83 23.99 19.27
CA ARG A 40 -9.76 24.03 17.80
C ARG A 40 -10.99 23.41 17.16
N ARG A 41 -11.49 22.28 17.67
CA ARG A 41 -12.73 21.65 17.17
C ARG A 41 -13.95 22.57 17.35
N LYS A 42 -14.10 23.19 18.52
CA LYS A 42 -15.22 24.11 18.79
C LYS A 42 -15.15 25.35 17.91
N GLU A 43 -13.96 25.91 17.73
CA GLU A 43 -13.73 27.05 16.84
C GLU A 43 -14.05 26.70 15.38
N GLN A 44 -13.59 25.55 14.90
CA GLN A 44 -13.90 25.08 13.55
C GLN A 44 -15.41 24.85 13.36
N GLN A 45 -16.12 24.30 14.35
CA GLN A 45 -17.58 24.14 14.29
C GLN A 45 -18.31 25.48 14.23
N LYS A 46 -17.84 26.49 14.98
CA LYS A 46 -18.37 27.85 14.93
C LYS A 46 -18.14 28.47 13.55
N ASN A 47 -16.93 28.36 13.01
CA ASN A 47 -16.59 28.92 11.70
C ASN A 47 -17.40 28.25 10.58
N ARG A 48 -17.59 26.92 10.62
CA ARG A 48 -18.47 26.21 9.68
C ARG A 48 -19.91 26.69 9.76
N LYS A 49 -20.42 26.95 10.97
CA LYS A 49 -21.78 27.47 11.15
C LYS A 49 -21.89 28.88 10.54
N LYS A 50 -20.96 29.78 10.89
CA LYS A 50 -20.92 31.15 10.34
C LYS A 50 -20.80 31.16 8.83
N LEU A 51 -19.93 30.32 8.26
CA LEU A 51 -19.76 30.22 6.81
C LEU A 51 -21.06 29.82 6.11
N ARG A 52 -21.82 28.85 6.65
CA ARG A 52 -23.15 28.51 6.11
C ARG A 52 -24.14 29.67 6.20
N GLU A 53 -24.11 30.44 7.28
CA GLU A 53 -24.94 31.65 7.42
C GLU A 53 -24.58 32.69 6.35
N PHE A 54 -23.28 32.93 6.08
CA PHE A 54 -22.83 33.81 5.01
C PHE A 54 -23.21 33.31 3.62
N CYS A 55 -23.00 32.02 3.33
CA CYS A 55 -23.43 31.41 2.07
C CYS A 55 -24.95 31.54 1.86
N GLY A 56 -25.76 31.35 2.91
CA GLY A 56 -27.21 31.50 2.82
C GLY A 56 -27.69 32.95 2.69
N ALA A 57 -26.90 33.92 3.14
CA ALA A 57 -27.19 35.34 2.95
C ALA A 57 -26.89 35.80 1.52
N VAL A 58 -25.91 35.18 0.85
CA VAL A 58 -25.60 35.40 -0.56
C VAL A 58 -26.55 34.57 -1.42
N GLY A 59 -27.65 35.16 -1.89
CA GLY A 59 -28.72 34.45 -2.58
C GLY A 59 -28.34 33.73 -3.89
N SER A 60 -27.14 33.98 -4.41
CA SER A 60 -26.57 33.38 -5.64
C SER A 60 -25.67 32.16 -5.37
N PHE A 61 -25.28 31.92 -4.11
CA PHE A 61 -24.35 30.85 -3.77
C PHE A 61 -25.06 29.51 -3.61
N ASP A 62 -24.61 28.48 -4.32
CA ASP A 62 -25.26 27.18 -4.34
C ASP A 62 -24.95 26.34 -3.09
N VAL A 63 -25.84 25.38 -2.81
CA VAL A 63 -25.75 24.52 -1.61
C VAL A 63 -24.54 23.58 -1.68
N GLU A 64 -24.16 23.12 -2.87
CA GLU A 64 -23.05 22.19 -3.06
C GLU A 64 -21.70 22.89 -2.85
N GLY A 65 -21.54 24.12 -3.35
CA GLY A 65 -20.42 25.01 -3.06
C GLY A 65 -20.28 25.30 -1.57
N SER A 66 -21.39 25.52 -0.87
CA SER A 66 -21.40 25.77 0.58
C SER A 66 -20.91 24.56 1.39
N GLU A 67 -21.42 23.37 1.06
CA GLU A 67 -20.97 22.13 1.71
C GLU A 67 -19.50 21.82 1.38
N SER A 68 -19.06 22.09 0.14
CA SER A 68 -17.69 21.93 -0.31
C SER A 68 -16.72 22.82 0.47
N LEU A 69 -17.04 24.11 0.64
CA LEU A 69 -16.22 25.02 1.44
C LEU A 69 -16.20 24.65 2.93
N THR A 70 -17.34 24.30 3.50
CA THR A 70 -17.44 24.00 4.94
C THR A 70 -16.70 22.72 5.33
N SER A 71 -16.68 21.73 4.45
CA SER A 71 -16.04 20.44 4.70
C SER A 71 -14.61 20.37 4.17
N GLY A 72 -14.32 21.03 3.05
CA GLY A 72 -13.06 20.95 2.31
C GLY A 72 -11.95 21.87 2.80
N LEU A 73 -12.29 22.99 3.46
CA LEU A 73 -11.29 23.92 3.98
C LEU A 73 -10.65 23.43 5.30
N GLU A 74 -9.32 23.57 5.38
CA GLU A 74 -8.58 23.37 6.61
C GLU A 74 -8.89 24.47 7.65
N ALA A 75 -8.61 24.18 8.93
CA ALA A 75 -9.08 25.03 10.03
C ALA A 75 -8.60 26.49 9.95
N GLU A 76 -7.36 26.72 9.51
CA GLU A 76 -6.79 28.08 9.38
C GLU A 76 -7.42 28.83 8.20
N LYS A 77 -7.42 28.24 7.00
CA LYS A 77 -8.07 28.81 5.80
C LYS A 77 -9.55 29.11 6.03
N LEU A 78 -10.26 28.21 6.73
CA LEU A 78 -11.66 28.41 7.09
C LEU A 78 -11.85 29.60 8.03
N LYS A 79 -10.95 29.79 8.99
CA LYS A 79 -10.98 30.92 9.91
C LYS A 79 -10.71 32.23 9.17
N GLU A 80 -9.66 32.27 8.35
CA GLU A 80 -9.30 33.43 7.54
C GLU A 80 -10.45 33.85 6.61
N LEU A 81 -11.12 32.88 5.97
CA LEU A 81 -12.27 33.16 5.11
C LEU A 81 -13.44 33.76 5.91
N VAL A 82 -13.76 33.21 7.09
CA VAL A 82 -14.85 33.72 7.93
C VAL A 82 -14.53 35.12 8.47
N ASP A 83 -13.30 35.35 8.94
CA ASP A 83 -12.85 36.66 9.42
C ASP A 83 -12.87 37.69 8.27
N GLY A 84 -12.49 37.29 7.05
CA GLY A 84 -12.59 38.12 5.85
C GLY A 84 -14.04 38.44 5.44
N LEU A 85 -14.95 37.46 5.51
CA LEU A 85 -16.38 37.66 5.24
C LEU A 85 -17.03 38.61 6.26
N GLU A 86 -16.63 38.52 7.53
CA GLU A 86 -17.07 39.43 8.59
C GLU A 86 -16.64 40.87 8.35
N ALA A 87 -15.38 41.07 7.89
CA ALA A 87 -14.83 42.39 7.62
C ALA A 87 -15.32 43.01 6.29
N ALA A 88 -15.74 42.18 5.33
CA ALA A 88 -16.15 42.65 4.02
C ALA A 88 -17.59 43.13 3.96
N GLU A 89 -17.82 44.09 3.06
CA GLU A 89 -19.15 44.54 2.66
C GLU A 89 -19.90 43.46 1.87
N GLU A 90 -21.23 43.52 1.91
CA GLU A 90 -22.13 42.51 1.32
C GLU A 90 -21.83 42.23 -0.17
N ALA A 91 -21.52 43.28 -0.94
CA ALA A 91 -21.18 43.15 -2.36
C ALA A 91 -19.89 42.35 -2.63
N ALA A 92 -18.93 42.34 -1.71
CA ALA A 92 -17.67 41.62 -1.87
C ALA A 92 -17.72 40.17 -1.35
N ARG A 93 -18.74 39.82 -0.55
CA ARG A 93 -18.86 38.48 0.06
C ARG A 93 -19.10 37.39 -0.96
N GLU A 94 -19.93 37.66 -1.98
CA GLU A 94 -20.20 36.71 -3.06
C GLU A 94 -18.93 36.40 -3.87
N GLU A 95 -18.16 37.43 -4.21
CA GLU A 95 -16.90 37.28 -4.94
C GLU A 95 -15.88 36.47 -4.15
N MET A 96 -15.74 36.74 -2.85
CA MET A 96 -14.83 35.98 -1.97
C MET A 96 -15.23 34.52 -1.82
N LEU A 97 -16.52 34.21 -1.68
CA LEU A 97 -17.01 32.82 -1.62
C LEU A 97 -16.74 32.08 -2.93
N CYS A 98 -17.01 32.73 -4.08
CA CYS A 98 -16.71 32.18 -5.39
C CYS A 98 -15.21 31.97 -5.61
N ALA A 99 -14.35 32.89 -5.15
CA ALA A 99 -12.90 32.77 -5.23
C ALA A 99 -12.41 31.58 -4.38
N ALA A 100 -12.88 31.48 -3.14
CA ALA A 100 -12.53 30.37 -2.24
C ALA A 100 -12.94 29.01 -2.81
N LEU A 101 -14.09 28.91 -3.48
CA LEU A 101 -14.55 27.66 -4.08
C LEU A 101 -13.66 27.25 -5.26
N LYS A 102 -13.31 28.21 -6.14
CA LYS A 102 -12.39 27.98 -7.26
C LYS A 102 -11.01 27.54 -6.79
N GLU A 103 -10.49 28.15 -5.72
CA GLU A 103 -9.20 27.74 -5.15
C GLU A 103 -9.25 26.32 -4.59
N LEU A 104 -10.34 25.95 -3.91
CA LEU A 104 -10.54 24.60 -3.40
C LEU A 104 -10.59 23.56 -4.53
N ASP A 105 -11.28 23.87 -5.63
CA ASP A 105 -11.37 22.99 -6.80
C ASP A 105 -10.03 22.82 -7.52
N LEU A 106 -9.25 23.90 -7.65
CA LEU A 106 -7.89 23.85 -8.21
C LEU A 106 -6.95 23.03 -7.31
N GLU A 107 -7.05 23.18 -5.99
CA GLU A 107 -6.29 22.38 -5.03
C GLU A 107 -6.69 20.89 -5.11
N ALA A 108 -7.98 20.59 -5.30
CA ALA A 108 -8.44 19.22 -5.52
C ALA A 108 -7.91 18.63 -6.84
N ALA A 109 -7.94 19.39 -7.93
CA ALA A 109 -7.44 18.97 -9.23
C ALA A 109 -5.94 18.65 -9.19
N THR A 110 -5.12 19.54 -8.59
CA THR A 110 -3.67 19.32 -8.43
C THR A 110 -3.36 18.10 -7.57
N ARG A 111 -4.12 17.86 -6.49
CA ARG A 111 -3.99 16.63 -5.68
C ARG A 111 -4.32 15.37 -6.48
N MET A 112 -5.34 15.42 -7.33
CA MET A 112 -5.73 14.31 -8.20
C MET A 112 -4.66 14.01 -9.26
N GLU A 113 -4.05 15.03 -9.86
CA GLU A 113 -2.93 14.87 -10.79
C GLU A 113 -1.70 14.26 -10.11
N ALA A 114 -1.32 14.78 -8.93
CA ALA A 114 -0.22 14.22 -8.14
C ALA A 114 -0.46 12.75 -7.77
N ARG A 115 -1.71 12.39 -7.44
CA ARG A 115 -2.10 11.00 -7.19
C ARG A 115 -1.92 10.13 -8.43
N LYS A 116 -2.42 10.57 -9.59
CA LYS A 116 -2.26 9.85 -10.86
C LYS A 116 -0.80 9.65 -11.22
N GLN A 117 0.04 10.67 -11.02
CA GLN A 117 1.48 10.56 -11.25
C GLN A 117 2.12 9.51 -10.34
N ARG A 118 1.79 9.51 -9.03
CA ARG A 118 2.30 8.49 -8.09
C ARG A 118 1.85 7.08 -8.45
N GLU A 119 0.59 6.92 -8.87
CA GLU A 119 0.07 5.64 -9.32
C GLU A 119 0.78 5.16 -10.59
N ALA A 120 1.05 6.06 -11.56
CA ALA A 120 1.80 5.74 -12.77
C ALA A 120 3.24 5.34 -12.46
N THR A 121 3.95 6.08 -11.61
CA THR A 121 5.33 5.73 -11.22
C THR A 121 5.38 4.40 -10.48
N ALA A 122 4.42 4.13 -9.59
CA ALA A 122 4.34 2.86 -8.88
C ALA A 122 4.04 1.68 -9.83
N GLN A 123 3.19 1.90 -10.84
CA GLN A 123 2.92 0.88 -11.87
C GLN A 123 4.15 0.60 -12.73
N GLU A 124 4.90 1.63 -13.13
CA GLU A 124 6.14 1.49 -13.89
C GLU A 124 7.20 0.73 -13.08
N GLU A 125 7.37 1.06 -11.80
CA GLU A 125 8.29 0.37 -10.90
C GLU A 125 7.89 -1.10 -10.71
N GLN A 126 6.61 -1.39 -10.51
CA GLN A 126 6.12 -2.76 -10.42
C GLN A 126 6.32 -3.53 -11.74
N ALA A 127 6.10 -2.90 -12.89
CA ALA A 127 6.34 -3.52 -14.18
C ALA A 127 7.84 -3.81 -14.39
N ALA A 128 8.71 -2.86 -14.05
CA ALA A 128 10.16 -3.04 -14.10
C ALA A 128 10.62 -4.16 -13.16
N ALA A 129 10.08 -4.23 -11.95
CA ALA A 129 10.36 -5.30 -10.99
C ALA A 129 9.94 -6.68 -11.52
N ARG A 130 8.76 -6.79 -12.15
CA ARG A 130 8.30 -8.05 -12.79
C ARG A 130 9.22 -8.47 -13.94
N VAL A 131 9.67 -7.53 -14.77
CA VAL A 131 10.62 -7.82 -15.86
C VAL A 131 11.98 -8.25 -15.31
N ALA A 132 12.47 -7.60 -14.24
CA ALA A 132 13.71 -7.96 -13.58
C ALA A 132 13.63 -9.36 -12.93
N GLU A 133 12.51 -9.67 -12.26
CA GLU A 133 12.25 -11.00 -11.70
C GLU A 133 12.22 -12.06 -12.80
N ALA A 134 11.49 -11.83 -13.90
CA ALA A 134 11.43 -12.77 -15.02
C ALA A 134 12.82 -13.02 -15.61
N ARG A 135 13.64 -11.97 -15.79
CA ARG A 135 15.04 -12.11 -16.24
C ARG A 135 15.89 -12.89 -15.25
N ALA A 136 15.74 -12.64 -13.95
CA ALA A 136 16.46 -13.38 -12.91
C ALA A 136 16.07 -14.86 -12.88
N SER A 137 14.78 -15.17 -13.01
CA SER A 137 14.30 -16.55 -13.12
C SER A 137 14.83 -17.23 -14.39
N SER A 138 14.84 -16.55 -15.54
CA SER A 138 15.45 -17.10 -16.76
C SER A 138 16.95 -17.35 -16.63
N ALA A 139 17.70 -16.43 -16.00
CA ALA A 139 19.14 -16.63 -15.75
C ALA A 139 19.41 -17.84 -14.85
N ARG A 140 18.65 -17.99 -13.75
CA ARG A 140 18.75 -19.15 -12.85
C ARG A 140 18.45 -20.47 -13.55
N LEU A 141 17.52 -20.47 -14.52
CA LEU A 141 17.23 -21.65 -15.32
C LEU A 141 18.33 -21.93 -16.35
N ALA A 142 18.98 -20.90 -16.89
CA ALA A 142 20.09 -21.06 -17.83
C ALA A 142 21.35 -21.65 -17.19
N ASP A 143 21.54 -21.46 -15.87
CA ASP A 143 22.61 -22.09 -15.08
C ASP A 143 22.43 -23.62 -14.92
N TRP A 144 21.26 -24.15 -15.29
CA TRP A 144 20.95 -25.58 -15.27
C TRP A 144 20.93 -26.11 -16.71
N SER A 145 21.59 -27.25 -16.92
CA SER A 145 21.54 -27.91 -18.22
C SER A 145 20.14 -28.48 -18.51
N GLU A 146 19.83 -28.65 -19.79
CA GLU A 146 18.53 -29.22 -20.21
C GLU A 146 18.27 -30.61 -19.62
N ALA A 147 19.33 -31.43 -19.49
CA ALA A 147 19.26 -32.75 -18.88
C ALA A 147 18.91 -32.68 -17.39
N GLU A 148 19.54 -31.79 -16.63
CA GLU A 148 19.25 -31.57 -15.21
C GLU A 148 17.82 -31.06 -15.00
N LEU A 149 17.38 -30.08 -15.81
CA LEU A 149 16.01 -29.56 -15.73
C LEU A 149 14.96 -30.63 -16.04
N LYS A 150 15.22 -31.51 -17.03
CA LYS A 150 14.33 -32.63 -17.38
C LYS A 150 14.27 -33.68 -16.26
N ALA A 151 15.42 -34.02 -15.67
CA ALA A 151 15.50 -34.93 -14.52
C ALA A 151 14.77 -34.35 -13.30
N LEU A 152 14.96 -33.05 -13.04
CA LEU A 152 14.30 -32.32 -11.95
C LEU A 152 12.77 -32.30 -12.13
N LYS A 153 12.27 -31.95 -13.32
CA LYS A 153 10.82 -32.00 -13.62
C LYS A 153 10.25 -33.41 -13.40
N LYS A 154 10.94 -34.45 -13.88
CA LYS A 154 10.53 -35.85 -13.65
C LYS A 154 10.52 -36.20 -12.17
N GLY A 155 11.55 -35.81 -11.42
CA GLY A 155 11.64 -36.02 -9.98
C GLY A 155 10.50 -35.34 -9.22
N LEU A 156 10.18 -34.09 -9.56
CA LEU A 156 9.09 -33.34 -8.92
C LEU A 156 7.70 -33.95 -9.13
N VAL A 157 7.48 -34.63 -10.27
CA VAL A 157 6.25 -35.39 -10.56
C VAL A 157 6.24 -36.74 -9.84
N THR A 158 7.38 -37.44 -9.85
CA THR A 158 7.53 -38.78 -9.26
C THR A 158 7.35 -38.75 -7.74
N PHE A 159 7.89 -37.72 -7.09
CA PHE A 159 7.76 -37.51 -5.66
C PHE A 159 6.84 -36.32 -5.44
N PRO A 160 5.56 -36.46 -5.06
CA PRO A 160 4.61 -35.36 -4.84
C PRO A 160 4.75 -34.70 -3.45
N ALA A 161 4.04 -33.59 -3.22
CA ALA A 161 4.20 -32.77 -2.02
C ALA A 161 3.84 -33.58 -0.76
N GLY A 162 4.66 -33.49 0.29
CA GLY A 162 4.49 -34.27 1.52
C GLY A 162 5.20 -35.62 1.54
N ALA A 163 5.87 -36.04 0.46
CA ALA A 163 6.74 -37.23 0.49
C ALA A 163 7.92 -37.04 1.47
N ARG A 164 8.19 -38.06 2.30
CA ARG A 164 9.39 -38.09 3.16
C ARG A 164 10.64 -38.09 2.29
N HIS A 165 11.65 -37.32 2.68
CA HIS A 165 12.91 -37.19 1.95
C HIS A 165 12.74 -36.82 0.46
N ARG A 166 11.69 -36.03 0.13
CA ARG A 166 11.38 -35.60 -1.25
C ARG A 166 12.61 -35.01 -1.92
N TRP A 167 13.26 -34.06 -1.26
CA TRP A 167 14.33 -33.27 -1.86
C TRP A 167 15.61 -34.10 -2.04
N GLU A 168 15.94 -34.97 -1.09
CA GLU A 168 17.04 -35.94 -1.26
C GLU A 168 16.76 -36.91 -2.41
N SER A 169 15.52 -37.40 -2.53
CA SER A 169 15.12 -38.31 -3.61
C SER A 169 15.19 -37.65 -4.98
N ILE A 170 14.79 -36.39 -5.10
CA ILE A 170 14.89 -35.62 -6.35
C ILE A 170 16.34 -35.31 -6.69
N ALA A 171 17.17 -34.94 -5.71
CA ALA A 171 18.60 -34.73 -5.91
C ALA A 171 19.27 -36.01 -6.44
N ASN A 172 18.90 -37.19 -5.93
CA ASN A 172 19.37 -38.47 -6.44
C ASN A 172 18.93 -38.77 -7.89
N VAL A 173 17.78 -38.22 -8.34
CA VAL A 173 17.35 -38.33 -9.75
C VAL A 173 18.15 -37.39 -10.65
N VAL A 174 18.50 -36.20 -10.15
CA VAL A 174 19.31 -35.21 -10.89
C VAL A 174 20.79 -35.60 -10.93
N GLN A 175 21.30 -36.26 -9.87
CA GLN A 175 22.66 -36.80 -9.68
C GLN A 175 23.79 -35.76 -9.65
N THR A 176 23.64 -34.62 -10.29
CA THR A 176 24.66 -33.56 -10.39
C THR A 176 24.48 -32.44 -9.36
N ARG A 177 23.35 -32.40 -8.66
CA ARG A 177 22.95 -31.30 -7.76
C ARG A 177 22.52 -31.81 -6.39
N THR A 178 22.70 -30.97 -5.40
CA THR A 178 22.32 -31.23 -4.00
C THR A 178 20.83 -30.96 -3.76
N ALA A 179 20.29 -31.52 -2.67
CA ALA A 179 18.91 -31.27 -2.24
C ALA A 179 18.66 -29.78 -1.96
N GLU A 180 19.67 -29.04 -1.49
CA GLU A 180 19.60 -27.61 -1.23
C GLU A 180 19.48 -26.80 -2.53
N GLU A 181 20.33 -27.08 -3.53
CA GLU A 181 20.27 -26.43 -4.86
C GLU A 181 18.94 -26.71 -5.57
N VAL A 182 18.46 -27.96 -5.52
CA VAL A 182 17.16 -28.35 -6.05
C VAL A 182 16.03 -27.56 -5.38
N THR A 183 16.06 -27.49 -4.05
CA THR A 183 15.03 -26.78 -3.28
C THR A 183 15.09 -25.27 -3.55
N ALA A 184 16.30 -24.71 -3.65
CA ALA A 184 16.51 -23.30 -3.98
C ALA A 184 15.95 -22.96 -5.37
N LEU A 185 16.25 -23.76 -6.40
CA LEU A 185 15.74 -23.52 -7.75
C LEU A 185 14.21 -23.61 -7.79
N VAL A 186 13.62 -24.63 -7.16
CA VAL A 186 12.16 -24.82 -7.16
C VAL A 186 11.43 -23.71 -6.40
N LYS A 187 12.00 -23.21 -5.30
CA LYS A 187 11.47 -22.04 -4.57
C LYS A 187 11.59 -20.75 -5.38
N GLN A 188 12.70 -20.55 -6.07
CA GLN A 188 13.01 -19.34 -6.82
C GLN A 188 12.39 -19.31 -8.22
N CYS A 189 12.02 -20.47 -8.75
CA CYS A 189 11.36 -20.66 -10.04
C CYS A 189 10.15 -21.62 -9.88
N PRO A 190 9.07 -21.21 -9.19
CA PRO A 190 7.89 -22.07 -8.98
C PRO A 190 7.22 -22.52 -10.29
N GLY A 191 7.41 -21.72 -11.36
CA GLY A 191 6.96 -22.03 -12.72
C GLY A 191 7.64 -23.22 -13.38
N LEU A 192 8.62 -23.87 -12.75
CA LEU A 192 9.33 -25.03 -13.33
C LEU A 192 8.39 -26.19 -13.69
N LEU A 193 7.28 -26.33 -12.97
CA LEU A 193 6.21 -27.30 -13.25
C LEU A 193 5.14 -26.78 -14.21
N VAL A 194 5.12 -25.48 -14.47
CA VAL A 194 4.18 -24.81 -15.39
C VAL A 194 4.79 -24.81 -16.80
N GLY A 195 5.10 -25.99 -17.31
CA GLY A 195 5.23 -26.23 -18.74
C GLY A 195 4.13 -27.20 -19.11
N LYS A 196 3.48 -27.02 -20.27
CA LYS A 196 2.50 -27.96 -20.85
C LYS A 196 3.01 -29.40 -20.67
N VAL A 197 2.61 -30.03 -19.58
CA VAL A 197 2.48 -31.46 -19.57
C VAL A 197 1.26 -31.60 -20.46
N GLU A 198 1.45 -32.06 -21.70
CA GLU A 198 0.32 -32.66 -22.39
C GLU A 198 -0.14 -33.79 -21.47
N ASP A 199 -1.10 -33.47 -20.60
CA ASP A 199 -1.75 -34.46 -19.78
C ASP A 199 -2.24 -35.51 -20.77
N ALA A 200 -1.96 -36.78 -20.48
CA ALA A 200 -2.42 -37.89 -21.30
C ALA A 200 -3.93 -37.78 -21.57
N PHE A 201 -4.66 -37.11 -20.67
CA PHE A 201 -6.06 -36.71 -20.82
C PHE A 201 -6.32 -35.68 -21.93
N SER A 202 -5.52 -34.61 -22.03
CA SER A 202 -5.61 -33.61 -23.12
C SER A 202 -5.32 -34.22 -24.48
N LYS A 203 -4.33 -35.12 -24.56
CA LYS A 203 -4.03 -35.91 -25.77
C LYS A 203 -5.17 -36.87 -26.13
N PHE A 204 -5.76 -37.54 -25.13
CA PHE A 204 -6.91 -38.42 -25.32
C PHE A 204 -8.17 -37.69 -25.82
N LEU A 205 -8.42 -36.47 -25.34
CA LEU A 205 -9.52 -35.64 -25.83
C LEU A 205 -9.30 -35.15 -27.27
N ALA A 206 -8.05 -34.84 -27.64
CA ALA A 206 -7.70 -34.48 -29.01
C ALA A 206 -7.90 -35.66 -29.98
N ASP A 207 -7.49 -36.87 -29.60
CA ASP A 207 -7.69 -38.10 -30.41
C ASP A 207 -9.18 -38.46 -30.58
N ARG A 208 -10.04 -38.15 -29.58
CA ARG A 208 -11.50 -38.37 -29.70
C ARG A 208 -12.21 -37.30 -30.52
N LYS A 209 -11.60 -36.14 -30.78
CA LYS A 209 -12.24 -35.02 -31.50
C LYS A 209 -11.95 -35.01 -33.00
N ALA A 210 -11.28 -36.03 -33.55
CA ALA A 210 -11.23 -36.24 -34.99
C ALA A 210 -12.48 -37.06 -35.43
N PRO A 211 -13.50 -36.45 -36.07
CA PRO A 211 -14.54 -37.25 -36.70
C PRO A 211 -13.91 -38.00 -37.88
N LYS A 212 -14.03 -39.32 -37.89
CA LYS A 212 -13.89 -40.11 -39.11
C LYS A 212 -14.96 -39.61 -40.07
N GLY A 213 -14.57 -38.76 -41.01
CA GLY A 213 -15.37 -38.45 -42.19
C GLY A 213 -15.58 -39.74 -42.95
N VAL A 214 -16.74 -40.37 -42.77
CA VAL A 214 -17.22 -41.42 -43.64
C VAL A 214 -17.53 -40.73 -44.96
N ALA A 215 -16.66 -40.97 -45.94
CA ALA A 215 -16.93 -40.65 -47.33
C ALA A 215 -18.23 -41.36 -47.74
N ALA A 216 -19.25 -40.58 -48.12
CA ALA A 216 -20.41 -41.08 -48.82
C ALA A 216 -20.18 -40.83 -50.31
N GLU A 217 -19.86 -41.90 -51.05
CA GLU A 217 -20.16 -41.99 -52.47
C GLU A 217 -21.69 -42.02 -52.64
N GLY A 218 -22.18 -41.24 -53.58
CA GLY A 218 -23.59 -41.13 -53.98
C GLY A 218 -23.78 -40.03 -55.00
#